data_AF-A0A3A4F586-F1
#
_entry.id   AF-A0A3A4F586-F1
#
_cell.length_a   1.000
_cell.length_b   1.000
_cell.length_c   1.000
_cell.angle_alpha   90.00
_cell.angle_beta   90.00
_cell.angle_gamma   90.00
#
_symmetry.space_group_name_H-M   'P 1'
#
loop_
_entity.id
_entity.type
_entity.pdbx_description
1 polymer ?
#
loop_
_entity_poly.entity_id
_entity_poly.type
_entity_poly.pdbx_seq_one_letter_code
_entity_poly.pdbx_strand_id
1 'polypeptide(L)'
;MDQRSQELGVFSSESAPWDVDGTILHVGSVDERLLSGYLSSTATQIYVVDADPLALQSVEDKAQRDKRLETSHRVISSDHEWTTFYIYSQTAHNGLQPPQEVQKRYPGVQLVKEVDVETCSVESLLEQVAMSEAETHCLVVNSVHIANQVLMQFGGVVSSNVRPRLVVLGNLDIAEQLGRNGTLRLLYSRGYSITEVLSLHEDFTLLMAQPTSQIKELSDRLRESQGERDECREKFEDAKQKFRERLAELEAQQQIELAEAKNRWDQQQRRDKSQTKEEVRLRDEQDSQLAELRDDLVKAQEQLASSSQELEEADQRMQKIAKRNTALRTENQLLKAEEEELKKRQKTLDAEILKVEVQLQMLKELLVKARDDD
;
A
#
# COMPACT_ATOMS: atom_id res chain seq x y z
N MET A 1 69.30 -39.75 -21.50
CA MET A 1 68.13 -39.16 -20.84
C MET A 1 68.46 -39.12 -19.36
N ASP A 2 68.66 -37.92 -18.85
CA ASP A 2 69.38 -37.65 -17.61
C ASP A 2 68.37 -37.55 -16.43
N GLN A 3 68.66 -38.18 -15.30
CA GLN A 3 67.76 -38.21 -14.13
C GLN A 3 67.51 -36.81 -13.54
N ARG A 4 68.37 -35.82 -13.84
CA ARG A 4 68.14 -34.41 -13.50
C ARG A 4 66.97 -33.75 -14.24
N SER A 5 66.50 -34.32 -15.35
CA SER A 5 65.29 -33.86 -16.02
C SER A 5 64.00 -34.33 -15.32
N GLN A 6 64.07 -35.29 -14.39
CA GLN A 6 62.94 -35.76 -13.59
C GLN A 6 62.83 -35.08 -12.22
N GLU A 7 63.94 -34.63 -11.62
CA GLU A 7 63.92 -33.91 -10.33
C GLU A 7 63.59 -32.41 -10.47
N LEU A 8 63.59 -31.87 -11.69
CA LEU A 8 63.11 -30.51 -12.00
C LEU A 8 61.64 -30.49 -12.46
N GLY A 9 60.86 -31.51 -12.09
CA GLY A 9 59.39 -31.47 -12.09
C GLY A 9 58.86 -30.47 -11.05
N VAL A 10 59.15 -29.18 -11.22
CA VAL A 10 58.85 -28.09 -10.26
C VAL A 10 57.38 -27.65 -10.30
N PHE A 11 56.56 -28.32 -11.10
CA PHE A 11 55.12 -28.31 -10.89
C PHE A 11 54.71 -29.74 -10.59
N SER A 12 54.42 -30.04 -9.32
CA SER A 12 53.64 -31.23 -8.99
C SER A 12 52.43 -31.26 -9.92
N SER A 13 52.07 -32.43 -10.43
CA SER A 13 51.06 -32.69 -11.46
C SER A 13 49.64 -32.16 -11.19
N GLU A 14 49.43 -31.32 -10.18
CA GLU A 14 48.14 -30.79 -9.78
C GLU A 14 47.80 -29.39 -10.30
N SER A 15 48.71 -28.68 -10.99
CA SER A 15 48.36 -27.71 -12.06
C SER A 15 49.59 -26.89 -12.45
N ALA A 16 50.14 -27.09 -13.65
CA ALA A 16 51.06 -26.11 -14.20
C ALA A 16 50.31 -24.77 -14.37
N PRO A 17 50.95 -23.60 -14.18
CA PRO A 17 50.26 -22.32 -14.28
C PRO A 17 49.67 -22.07 -15.68
N TRP A 18 50.18 -22.76 -16.70
CA TRP A 18 49.67 -22.76 -18.09
C TRP A 18 48.75 -23.95 -18.43
N ASP A 19 48.31 -24.73 -17.44
CA ASP A 19 47.26 -25.74 -17.64
C ASP A 19 45.91 -25.02 -17.72
N VAL A 20 45.52 -24.70 -18.96
CA VAL A 20 44.31 -23.98 -19.33
C VAL A 20 43.75 -24.56 -20.63
N ASP A 21 42.43 -24.46 -20.82
CA ASP A 21 41.69 -24.96 -21.99
C ASP A 21 41.26 -23.86 -22.98
N GLY A 22 41.55 -22.60 -22.68
CA GLY A 22 41.36 -21.45 -23.58
C GLY A 22 42.68 -20.91 -24.12
N THR A 23 42.93 -19.62 -23.88
CA THR A 23 44.07 -18.90 -24.48
C THR A 23 45.21 -18.68 -23.50
N ILE A 24 46.44 -18.90 -23.94
CA ILE A 24 47.65 -18.43 -23.27
C ILE A 24 48.15 -17.20 -24.01
N LEU A 25 48.12 -16.03 -23.37
CA LEU A 25 48.70 -14.80 -23.86
C LEU A 25 50.01 -14.53 -23.11
N HIS A 26 51.15 -14.56 -23.81
CA HIS A 26 52.46 -14.25 -23.24
C HIS A 26 52.94 -12.89 -23.72
N VAL A 27 53.38 -12.04 -22.79
CA VAL A 27 53.92 -10.71 -23.06
C VAL A 27 55.34 -10.63 -22.51
N GLY A 28 56.30 -10.38 -23.40
CA GLY A 28 57.73 -10.32 -23.09
C GLY A 28 58.49 -11.54 -23.63
N SER A 29 59.74 -11.66 -23.18
CA SER A 29 60.63 -12.71 -23.68
C SER A 29 60.18 -14.09 -23.24
N VAL A 30 60.00 -15.00 -24.19
CA VAL A 30 59.65 -16.39 -23.87
C VAL A 30 60.89 -17.26 -23.90
N ASP A 31 61.16 -17.97 -22.80
CA ASP A 31 62.20 -18.99 -22.79
C ASP A 31 61.68 -20.32 -23.38
N GLU A 32 62.60 -21.18 -23.80
CA GLU A 32 62.26 -22.47 -24.41
C GLU A 32 61.51 -23.41 -23.45
N ARG A 33 61.71 -23.30 -22.13
CA ARG A 33 61.07 -24.17 -21.14
C ARG A 33 59.60 -23.79 -20.96
N LEU A 34 59.31 -22.50 -20.81
CA LEU A 34 57.96 -21.94 -20.76
C LEU A 34 57.21 -22.28 -22.03
N LEU A 35 57.83 -22.06 -23.19
CA LEU A 35 57.22 -22.39 -24.48
C LEU A 35 56.90 -23.88 -24.60
N SER A 36 57.80 -24.76 -24.15
CA SER A 36 57.53 -26.21 -24.12
C SER A 36 56.34 -26.54 -23.22
N GLY A 37 56.21 -25.84 -22.08
CA GLY A 37 55.05 -25.91 -21.21
C GLY A 37 53.76 -25.52 -21.93
N TYR A 38 53.76 -24.39 -22.65
CA TYR A 38 52.59 -23.93 -23.40
C TYR A 38 52.19 -24.93 -24.49
N LEU A 39 53.16 -25.43 -25.26
CA LEU A 39 52.89 -26.40 -26.32
C LEU A 39 52.35 -27.74 -25.79
N SER A 40 52.70 -28.09 -24.55
CA SER A 40 52.18 -29.30 -23.88
C SER A 40 50.79 -29.14 -23.26
N SER A 41 50.23 -27.92 -23.20
CA SER A 41 48.93 -27.66 -22.58
C SER A 41 47.75 -27.97 -23.52
N THR A 42 46.54 -27.95 -22.96
CA THR A 42 45.28 -28.07 -23.69
C THR A 42 44.77 -26.75 -24.27
N ALA A 43 45.57 -25.68 -24.21
CA ALA A 43 45.16 -24.37 -24.69
C ALA A 43 44.72 -24.46 -26.15
N THR A 44 43.63 -23.78 -26.50
CA THR A 44 43.09 -23.67 -27.86
C THR A 44 43.91 -22.68 -28.69
N GLN A 45 44.50 -21.67 -28.05
CA GLN A 45 45.34 -20.65 -28.67
C GLN A 45 46.51 -20.25 -27.75
N ILE A 46 47.67 -19.98 -28.34
CA ILE A 46 48.86 -19.49 -27.67
C ILE A 46 49.34 -18.26 -28.46
N TYR A 47 49.32 -17.09 -27.84
CA TYR A 47 49.69 -15.83 -28.46
C TYR A 47 50.90 -15.25 -27.74
N VAL A 48 52.01 -15.05 -28.45
CA VAL A 48 53.27 -14.54 -27.89
C VAL A 48 53.56 -13.16 -28.46
N VAL A 49 53.68 -12.17 -27.59
CA VAL A 49 54.02 -10.79 -27.93
C VAL A 49 55.38 -10.45 -27.36
N ASP A 50 56.34 -10.19 -28.24
CA ASP A 50 57.68 -9.78 -27.86
C ASP A 50 58.23 -8.78 -28.89
N ALA A 51 59.13 -7.92 -28.47
CA ALA A 51 59.80 -6.94 -29.31
C ALA A 51 61.22 -7.38 -29.71
N ASP A 52 61.78 -8.40 -29.05
CA ASP A 52 63.08 -8.96 -29.42
C ASP A 52 62.96 -9.91 -30.63
N PRO A 53 63.49 -9.53 -31.81
CA PRO A 53 63.37 -10.35 -33.01
C PRO A 53 64.14 -11.67 -32.90
N LEU A 54 65.21 -11.74 -32.10
CA LEU A 54 65.97 -12.98 -31.92
C LEU A 54 65.24 -13.96 -31.02
N ALA A 55 64.57 -13.45 -29.97
CA ALA A 55 63.73 -14.27 -29.13
C ALA A 55 62.55 -14.85 -29.95
N LEU A 56 61.85 -14.00 -30.71
CA LEU A 56 60.73 -14.41 -31.54
C LEU A 56 61.10 -15.41 -32.64
N GLN A 57 62.26 -15.27 -33.28
CA GLN A 57 62.67 -16.19 -34.35
C GLN A 57 62.61 -17.66 -33.90
N SER A 58 63.07 -17.94 -32.67
CA SER A 58 63.03 -19.30 -32.10
C SER A 58 61.60 -19.81 -31.83
N VAL A 59 60.66 -18.90 -31.59
CA VAL A 59 59.24 -19.19 -31.37
C VAL A 59 58.52 -19.39 -32.70
N GLU A 60 58.84 -18.57 -33.70
CA GLU A 60 58.28 -18.63 -35.06
C GLU A 60 58.57 -19.96 -35.74
N ASP A 61 59.80 -20.49 -35.59
CA ASP A 61 60.17 -21.82 -36.09
C ASP A 61 59.28 -22.93 -35.49
N LYS A 62 58.81 -22.75 -34.25
CA LYS A 62 57.88 -23.67 -33.56
C LYS A 62 56.42 -23.39 -33.96
N ALA A 63 56.06 -22.13 -34.20
CA ALA A 63 54.75 -21.72 -34.68
C ALA A 63 54.42 -22.34 -36.05
N GLN A 64 55.42 -22.56 -36.90
CA GLN A 64 55.25 -23.30 -38.16
C GLN A 64 54.76 -24.75 -37.97
N ARG A 65 54.93 -25.33 -36.78
CA ARG A 65 54.60 -26.73 -36.46
C ARG A 65 53.35 -26.88 -35.60
N ASP A 66 52.99 -25.87 -34.80
CA ASP A 66 51.79 -25.87 -33.97
C ASP A 66 50.89 -24.69 -34.37
N LYS A 67 49.72 -25.01 -34.96
CA LYS A 67 48.76 -24.02 -35.46
C LYS A 67 48.13 -23.16 -34.36
N ARG A 68 48.25 -23.55 -33.11
CA ARG A 68 47.74 -22.78 -31.97
C ARG A 68 48.64 -21.61 -31.62
N LEU A 69 49.92 -21.66 -32.03
CA LEU A 69 50.93 -20.69 -31.66
C LEU A 69 51.01 -19.56 -32.71
N GLU A 70 50.76 -18.34 -32.25
CA GLU A 70 50.88 -17.11 -33.03
C GLU A 70 51.89 -16.17 -32.34
N THR A 71 52.66 -15.45 -33.14
CA THR A 71 53.65 -14.47 -32.67
C THR A 71 53.30 -13.08 -33.17
N SER A 72 53.58 -12.06 -32.35
CA SER A 72 53.41 -10.66 -32.70
C SER A 72 54.66 -9.88 -32.32
N HIS A 73 55.32 -9.29 -33.32
CA HIS A 73 56.51 -8.46 -33.12
C HIS A 73 56.13 -7.05 -32.71
N ARG A 74 55.75 -6.89 -31.44
CA ARG A 74 55.23 -5.64 -30.87
C ARG A 74 55.65 -5.49 -29.42
N VAL A 75 55.61 -4.25 -28.93
CA VAL A 75 55.79 -3.96 -27.50
C VAL A 75 54.54 -3.34 -26.90
N ILE A 76 54.24 -3.69 -25.65
CA ILE A 76 53.14 -3.06 -24.93
C ILE A 76 53.55 -1.67 -24.48
N SER A 77 52.83 -0.66 -24.95
CA SER A 77 53.00 0.73 -24.56
C SER A 77 51.65 1.45 -24.43
N SER A 78 51.62 2.58 -23.72
CA SER A 78 50.48 3.49 -23.70
C SER A 78 50.42 4.36 -24.94
N ASP A 79 51.56 4.53 -25.61
CA ASP A 79 51.71 5.40 -26.76
C ASP A 79 51.44 4.59 -28.03
N HIS A 80 50.64 5.15 -28.93
CA HIS A 80 50.28 4.50 -30.19
C HIS A 80 51.28 4.86 -31.29
N GLU A 81 51.55 3.89 -32.18
CA GLU A 81 52.41 3.94 -33.38
C GLU A 81 53.74 3.18 -33.22
N TRP A 82 54.83 3.82 -32.80
CA TRP A 82 56.16 3.21 -32.80
C TRP A 82 56.99 3.67 -31.60
N THR A 83 57.90 2.81 -31.14
CA THR A 83 58.87 3.15 -30.10
C THR A 83 60.20 2.46 -30.33
N THR A 84 61.26 2.96 -29.71
CA THR A 84 62.58 2.37 -29.81
C THR A 84 62.77 1.31 -28.73
N PHE A 85 63.00 0.08 -29.15
CA PHE A 85 63.37 -1.05 -28.31
C PHE A 85 64.90 -1.20 -28.30
N TYR A 86 65.47 -1.26 -27.11
CA TYR A 86 66.90 -1.36 -26.89
C TYR A 86 67.28 -2.81 -26.59
N ILE A 87 68.17 -3.37 -27.41
CA ILE A 87 68.75 -4.70 -27.25
C ILE A 87 70.13 -4.53 -26.62
N TYR A 88 70.36 -5.18 -25.49
CA TYR A 88 71.60 -5.13 -24.74
C TYR A 88 72.38 -6.43 -24.82
N SER A 89 73.62 -6.41 -24.33
CA SER A 89 74.53 -7.56 -24.27
C SER A 89 74.04 -8.67 -23.34
N GLN A 90 73.08 -8.35 -22.46
CA GLN A 90 72.40 -9.29 -21.58
C GLN A 90 70.90 -9.17 -21.85
N THR A 91 70.29 -10.26 -22.30
CA THR A 91 68.89 -10.29 -22.78
C THR A 91 67.88 -9.92 -21.71
N ALA A 92 68.18 -10.18 -20.43
CA ALA A 92 67.35 -9.79 -19.30
C ALA A 92 67.12 -8.27 -19.17
N HIS A 93 67.92 -7.46 -19.88
CA HIS A 93 67.79 -6.00 -19.89
C HIS A 93 67.18 -5.45 -21.19
N ASN A 94 66.85 -6.30 -22.17
CA ASN A 94 66.18 -5.87 -23.39
C ASN A 94 64.83 -5.22 -23.04
N GLY A 95 64.54 -4.06 -23.63
CA GLY A 95 63.35 -3.31 -23.23
C GLY A 95 63.25 -1.90 -23.79
N LEU A 96 62.30 -1.14 -23.25
CA LEU A 96 62.04 0.27 -23.60
C LEU A 96 62.89 1.26 -22.80
N GLN A 97 63.68 0.78 -21.84
CA GLN A 97 64.52 1.67 -21.02
C GLN A 97 65.72 2.14 -21.83
N PRO A 98 66.00 3.47 -21.83
CA PRO A 98 67.12 4.01 -22.57
C PRO A 98 68.46 3.59 -21.94
N PRO A 99 69.55 3.52 -22.75
CA PRO A 99 70.84 2.99 -22.32
C PRO A 99 71.42 3.64 -21.07
N GLN A 100 71.20 4.94 -20.91
CA GLN A 100 71.72 5.71 -19.78
C GLN A 100 71.16 5.25 -18.44
N GLU A 101 69.88 4.86 -18.40
CA GLU A 101 69.23 4.38 -17.17
C GLU A 101 69.66 2.97 -16.81
N VAL A 102 69.74 2.09 -17.82
CA VAL A 102 70.19 0.70 -17.65
C VAL A 102 71.65 0.67 -17.20
N GLN A 103 72.54 1.40 -17.86
CA GLN A 103 73.98 1.44 -17.52
C GLN A 103 74.25 2.04 -16.13
N LYS A 104 73.42 2.99 -15.69
CA LYS A 104 73.51 3.55 -14.34
C LYS A 104 73.20 2.51 -13.26
N ARG A 105 72.25 1.60 -13.51
CA ARG A 105 71.84 0.54 -12.58
C ARG A 105 72.73 -0.70 -12.70
N TYR A 106 73.21 -1.01 -13.90
CA TYR A 106 73.96 -2.21 -14.22
C TYR A 106 75.26 -1.87 -14.99
N PRO A 107 76.31 -1.43 -14.28
CA PRO A 107 77.60 -1.13 -14.90
C PRO A 107 78.17 -2.39 -15.57
N GLY A 108 78.33 -2.36 -16.89
CA GLY A 108 78.83 -3.50 -17.69
C GLY A 108 77.85 -4.00 -18.75
N VAL A 109 76.57 -3.61 -18.67
CA VAL A 109 75.58 -3.89 -19.71
C VAL A 109 75.79 -2.93 -20.88
N GLN A 110 76.06 -3.47 -22.07
CA GLN A 110 76.31 -2.68 -23.28
C GLN A 110 75.11 -2.70 -24.21
N LEU A 111 74.82 -1.58 -24.87
CA LEU A 111 73.84 -1.53 -25.94
C LEU A 111 74.40 -2.27 -27.16
N VAL A 112 73.64 -3.21 -27.70
CA VAL A 112 73.96 -4.00 -28.89
C VAL A 112 73.27 -3.40 -30.12
N LYS A 113 71.98 -3.09 -30.00
CA LYS A 113 71.17 -2.62 -31.14
C LYS A 113 69.95 -1.81 -30.67
N GLU A 114 69.56 -0.84 -31.48
CA GLU A 114 68.28 -0.15 -31.38
C GLU A 114 67.36 -0.63 -32.51
N VAL A 115 66.11 -0.92 -32.17
CA VAL A 115 65.11 -1.41 -33.12
C VAL A 115 63.84 -0.62 -32.91
N ASP A 116 63.36 0.05 -33.95
CA ASP A 116 62.02 0.63 -33.91
C ASP A 116 61.00 -0.50 -34.06
N VAL A 117 60.07 -0.57 -33.11
CA VAL A 117 59.04 -1.60 -33.03
C VAL A 117 57.66 -0.95 -32.92
N GLU A 118 56.66 -1.61 -33.51
CA GLU A 118 55.27 -1.18 -33.40
C GLU A 118 54.80 -1.37 -31.94
N THR A 119 54.04 -0.40 -31.46
CA THR A 119 53.43 -0.48 -30.12
C THR A 119 52.00 -0.98 -30.21
N CYS A 120 51.57 -1.73 -29.19
CA CYS A 120 50.15 -2.02 -28.98
C CYS A 120 49.75 -1.73 -27.54
N SER A 121 48.50 -1.31 -27.35
CA SER A 121 47.92 -1.22 -26.01
C SER A 121 47.51 -2.61 -25.52
N VAL A 122 47.40 -2.77 -24.20
CA VAL A 122 46.85 -3.99 -23.60
C VAL A 122 45.42 -4.23 -24.09
N GLU A 123 44.64 -3.17 -24.27
CA GLU A 123 43.27 -3.24 -24.76
C GLU A 123 43.20 -3.83 -26.17
N SER A 124 43.95 -3.25 -27.11
CA SER A 124 43.97 -3.73 -28.50
C SER A 124 44.51 -5.16 -28.59
N LEU A 125 45.48 -5.51 -27.75
CA LEU A 125 45.99 -6.88 -27.67
C LEU A 125 44.91 -7.85 -27.21
N LEU A 126 44.12 -7.51 -26.18
CA LEU A 126 43.06 -8.38 -25.67
C LEU A 126 41.87 -8.47 -26.63
N GLU A 127 41.57 -7.43 -27.41
CA GLU A 127 40.56 -7.49 -28.47
C GLU A 127 40.95 -8.44 -29.61
N GLN A 128 42.23 -8.54 -29.92
CA GLN A 128 42.76 -9.47 -30.93
C GLN A 128 42.68 -10.92 -30.47
N VAL A 129 42.75 -11.14 -29.15
CA VAL A 129 42.74 -12.47 -28.54
C VAL A 129 41.32 -12.77 -28.06
N ALA A 130 40.54 -13.46 -28.89
CA ALA A 130 39.16 -13.83 -28.57
C ALA A 130 39.11 -14.78 -27.35
N MET A 131 38.85 -14.23 -26.16
CA MET A 131 38.70 -15.02 -24.92
C MET A 131 37.23 -15.31 -24.63
N SER A 132 36.91 -16.58 -24.37
CA SER A 132 35.57 -17.07 -24.06
C SER A 132 35.29 -17.04 -22.55
N GLU A 133 34.05 -16.81 -22.15
CA GLU A 133 33.66 -16.93 -20.73
C GLU A 133 33.62 -18.38 -20.23
N ALA A 134 33.54 -19.36 -21.16
CA ALA A 134 33.42 -20.78 -20.85
C ALA A 134 34.78 -21.47 -20.61
N GLU A 135 35.87 -20.82 -21.01
CA GLU A 135 37.22 -21.39 -20.99
C GLU A 135 38.07 -20.71 -19.91
N THR A 136 39.15 -21.38 -19.53
CA THR A 136 40.19 -20.83 -18.68
C THR A 136 41.27 -20.21 -19.55
N HIS A 137 41.64 -18.97 -19.24
CA HIS A 137 42.67 -18.23 -19.97
C HIS A 137 43.84 -17.92 -19.05
N CYS A 138 45.02 -17.69 -19.62
CA CYS A 138 46.23 -17.33 -18.87
C CYS A 138 46.91 -16.12 -19.53
N LEU A 139 47.19 -15.08 -18.75
CA LEU A 139 48.07 -13.98 -19.14
C LEU A 139 49.40 -14.14 -18.42
N VAL A 140 50.47 -14.36 -19.18
CA VAL A 140 51.84 -14.43 -18.68
C VAL A 140 52.56 -13.14 -19.03
N VAL A 141 53.16 -12.48 -18.04
CA VAL A 141 53.97 -11.28 -18.23
C VAL A 141 55.40 -11.57 -17.78
N ASN A 142 56.31 -11.67 -18.73
CA ASN A 142 57.74 -11.91 -18.49
C ASN A 142 58.56 -10.64 -18.72
N SER A 143 58.22 -9.59 -17.98
CA SER A 143 59.05 -8.40 -17.86
C SER A 143 58.52 -7.54 -16.71
N VAL A 144 59.37 -7.31 -15.72
CA VAL A 144 59.07 -6.53 -14.52
C VAL A 144 58.65 -5.10 -14.87
N HIS A 145 59.26 -4.53 -15.90
CA HIS A 145 59.04 -3.15 -16.31
C HIS A 145 57.65 -2.93 -16.91
N ILE A 146 57.15 -3.91 -17.66
CA ILE A 146 55.82 -3.83 -18.27
C ILE A 146 54.73 -4.47 -17.39
N ALA A 147 55.09 -5.33 -16.41
CA ALA A 147 54.13 -6.02 -15.56
C ALA A 147 53.14 -5.06 -14.87
N ASN A 148 53.63 -3.96 -14.28
CA ASN A 148 52.75 -2.97 -13.66
C ASN A 148 51.78 -2.37 -14.68
N GLN A 149 52.29 -1.93 -15.82
CA GLN A 149 51.49 -1.30 -16.87
C GLN A 149 50.45 -2.27 -17.42
N VAL A 150 50.88 -3.49 -17.75
CA VAL A 150 50.01 -4.56 -18.23
C VAL A 150 48.91 -4.83 -17.21
N LEU A 151 49.24 -5.12 -15.96
CA LEU A 151 48.25 -5.48 -14.93
C LEU A 151 47.27 -4.34 -14.57
N MET A 152 47.75 -3.09 -14.56
CA MET A 152 46.92 -1.92 -14.27
C MET A 152 45.87 -1.71 -15.38
N GLN A 153 46.30 -1.77 -16.65
CA GLN A 153 45.42 -1.65 -17.80
C GLN A 153 44.52 -2.88 -17.97
N PHE A 154 45.06 -4.07 -17.68
CA PHE A 154 44.40 -5.36 -17.86
C PHE A 154 43.02 -5.39 -17.20
N GLY A 155 42.92 -5.07 -15.91
CA GLY A 155 41.60 -5.13 -15.27
C GLY A 155 40.67 -3.95 -15.55
N GLY A 156 41.07 -3.00 -16.41
CA GLY A 156 40.16 -2.01 -16.99
C GLY A 156 39.47 -2.53 -18.26
N VAL A 157 40.15 -3.40 -19.01
CA VAL A 157 39.70 -3.92 -20.31
C VAL A 157 38.88 -5.21 -20.16
N VAL A 158 39.28 -6.05 -19.21
CA VAL A 158 38.64 -7.34 -19.04
C VAL A 158 37.24 -7.16 -18.46
N SER A 159 36.25 -7.59 -19.23
CA SER A 159 34.84 -7.59 -18.82
C SER A 159 34.69 -8.30 -17.48
N SER A 160 33.62 -8.00 -16.73
CA SER A 160 33.36 -8.66 -15.43
C SER A 160 33.36 -10.19 -15.48
N ASN A 161 33.22 -10.76 -16.69
CA ASN A 161 32.86 -12.15 -16.92
C ASN A 161 34.05 -13.04 -17.37
N VAL A 162 35.02 -12.51 -18.13
CA VAL A 162 36.25 -13.25 -18.44
C VAL A 162 37.29 -12.90 -17.37
N ARG A 163 37.95 -13.87 -16.74
CA ARG A 163 39.02 -13.57 -15.76
C ARG A 163 40.16 -14.56 -15.95
N PRO A 164 41.19 -14.25 -16.74
CA PRO A 164 42.30 -15.16 -16.90
C PRO A 164 43.09 -15.26 -15.61
N ARG A 165 43.74 -16.41 -15.43
CA ARG A 165 44.85 -16.56 -14.50
C ARG A 165 45.97 -15.61 -14.93
N LEU A 166 46.52 -14.84 -14.00
CA LEU A 166 47.64 -13.94 -14.26
C LEU A 166 48.91 -14.58 -13.72
N VAL A 167 49.96 -14.58 -14.51
CA VAL A 167 51.27 -15.12 -14.16
C VAL A 167 52.29 -14.03 -14.43
N VAL A 168 52.98 -13.55 -13.40
CA VAL A 168 54.05 -12.56 -13.53
C VAL A 168 55.35 -13.26 -13.20
N LEU A 169 56.28 -13.18 -14.14
CA LEU A 169 57.65 -13.66 -13.98
C LEU A 169 58.55 -12.45 -13.73
N GLY A 170 59.30 -12.48 -12.64
CA GLY A 170 60.18 -11.38 -12.26
C GLY A 170 61.21 -11.79 -11.22
N ASN A 171 62.05 -10.83 -10.84
CA ASN A 171 63.07 -11.03 -9.81
C ASN A 171 62.44 -11.34 -8.44
N LEU A 172 63.25 -11.79 -7.48
CA LEU A 172 62.81 -12.11 -6.11
C LEU A 172 61.98 -11.03 -5.40
N ASP A 173 62.13 -9.76 -5.78
CA ASP A 173 61.42 -8.63 -5.18
C ASP A 173 60.15 -8.20 -5.94
N ILE A 174 59.72 -8.96 -6.96
CA ILE A 174 58.58 -8.59 -7.81
C ILE A 174 57.28 -8.37 -7.01
N ALA A 175 57.04 -9.16 -5.95
CA ALA A 175 55.88 -8.98 -5.08
C ALA A 175 55.92 -7.65 -4.34
N GLU A 176 57.08 -7.27 -3.83
CA GLU A 176 57.28 -6.00 -3.13
C GLU A 176 57.11 -4.83 -4.10
N GLN A 177 57.65 -4.93 -5.32
CA GLN A 177 57.51 -3.90 -6.35
C GLN A 177 56.05 -3.69 -6.76
N LEU A 178 55.33 -4.78 -7.07
CA LEU A 178 53.90 -4.72 -7.40
C LEU A 178 53.07 -4.22 -6.20
N GLY A 179 53.48 -4.54 -4.97
CA GLY A 179 52.85 -4.08 -3.74
C GLY A 179 52.99 -2.58 -3.53
N ARG A 180 54.22 -2.04 -3.68
CA ARG A 180 54.51 -0.60 -3.57
C ARG A 180 53.75 0.24 -4.60
N ASN A 181 53.54 -0.31 -5.80
CA ASN A 181 52.79 0.34 -6.87
C ASN A 181 51.26 0.20 -6.73
N GLY A 182 50.77 -0.51 -5.70
CA GLY A 182 49.34 -0.73 -5.47
C GLY A 182 48.70 -1.79 -6.37
N THR A 183 49.45 -2.41 -7.27
CA THR A 183 48.97 -3.42 -8.22
C THR A 183 48.40 -4.65 -7.51
N LEU A 184 49.06 -5.15 -6.46
CA LEU A 184 48.52 -6.28 -5.68
C LEU A 184 47.17 -5.92 -5.02
N ARG A 185 47.06 -4.72 -4.44
CA ARG A 185 45.80 -4.24 -3.83
C ARG A 185 44.69 -4.14 -4.87
N LEU A 186 45.01 -3.68 -6.08
CA LEU A 186 44.05 -3.63 -7.18
C LEU A 186 43.59 -5.03 -7.59
N LEU A 187 44.50 -5.99 -7.75
CA LEU A 187 44.17 -7.38 -8.06
C LEU A 187 43.27 -8.02 -6.99
N TYR A 188 43.58 -7.81 -5.70
CA TYR A 188 42.69 -8.26 -4.61
C TYR A 188 41.30 -7.62 -4.69
N SER A 189 41.22 -6.31 -4.95
CA SER A 189 39.91 -5.62 -5.09
C SER A 189 39.09 -6.11 -6.28
N ARG A 190 39.77 -6.65 -7.30
CA ARG A 190 39.15 -7.29 -8.49
C ARG A 190 38.89 -8.78 -8.30
N GLY A 191 39.17 -9.29 -7.11
CA GLY A 191 38.85 -10.64 -6.73
C GLY A 191 39.84 -11.70 -7.16
N TYR A 192 41.11 -11.33 -7.28
CA TYR A 192 42.18 -12.29 -7.44
C TYR A 192 42.74 -12.70 -6.07
N SER A 193 42.98 -14.00 -5.88
CA SER A 193 43.89 -14.52 -4.87
C SER A 193 45.28 -14.61 -5.47
N ILE A 194 46.27 -14.05 -4.80
CA ILE A 194 47.66 -14.04 -5.25
C ILE A 194 48.43 -15.07 -4.43
N THR A 195 49.09 -15.98 -5.12
CA THR A 195 49.99 -16.98 -4.55
C THR A 195 51.37 -16.78 -5.15
N GLU A 196 52.36 -16.68 -4.28
CA GLU A 196 53.76 -16.72 -4.68
C GLU A 196 54.18 -18.17 -4.86
N VAL A 197 54.61 -18.51 -6.06
CA VAL A 197 55.13 -19.83 -6.41
C VAL A 197 56.63 -19.65 -6.59
N LEU A 198 57.42 -20.32 -5.75
CA LEU A 198 58.88 -20.30 -5.89
C LEU A 198 59.25 -20.85 -7.26
N SER A 199 60.03 -20.09 -8.03
CA SER A 199 60.37 -20.48 -9.40
C SER A 199 61.48 -21.54 -9.43
N LEU A 200 61.65 -22.14 -10.62
CA LEU A 200 62.72 -23.08 -10.99
C LEU A 200 64.14 -22.52 -10.84
N HIS A 201 64.32 -21.20 -10.69
CA HIS A 201 65.61 -20.54 -10.52
C HIS A 201 65.65 -19.79 -9.18
N GLU A 202 66.77 -19.87 -8.47
CA GLU A 202 66.99 -19.18 -7.18
C GLU A 202 66.82 -17.65 -7.26
N ASP A 203 66.88 -17.07 -8.46
CA ASP A 203 66.86 -15.62 -8.68
C ASP A 203 65.49 -15.07 -9.15
N PHE A 204 64.52 -15.93 -9.43
CA PHE A 204 63.22 -15.52 -9.96
C PHE A 204 62.05 -15.98 -9.09
N THR A 205 61.03 -15.14 -9.01
CA THR A 205 59.76 -15.42 -8.34
C THR A 205 58.64 -15.45 -9.37
N LEU A 206 57.79 -16.47 -9.29
CA LEU A 206 56.54 -16.53 -10.05
C LEU A 206 55.40 -16.05 -9.15
N LEU A 207 54.73 -14.98 -9.56
CA LEU A 207 53.48 -14.57 -8.92
C LEU A 207 52.31 -15.04 -9.76
N MET A 208 51.46 -15.86 -9.15
CA MET A 208 50.23 -16.33 -9.78
C MET A 208 49.04 -15.65 -9.11
N ALA A 209 48.23 -14.94 -9.89
CA ALA A 209 46.95 -14.40 -9.46
C ALA A 209 45.82 -15.22 -10.09
N GLN A 210 45.00 -15.86 -9.26
CA GLN A 210 43.85 -16.66 -9.70
C GLN A 210 42.55 -15.96 -9.33
N PRO A 211 41.53 -15.96 -10.21
CA PRO A 211 40.20 -15.48 -9.83
C PRO A 211 39.64 -16.30 -8.66
N THR A 212 39.18 -15.64 -7.60
CA THR A 212 38.54 -16.34 -6.48
C THR A 212 37.12 -16.76 -6.87
N SER A 213 36.84 -18.06 -6.76
CA SER A 213 35.50 -18.63 -6.93
C SER A 213 34.47 -17.98 -6.00
N GLN A 214 34.90 -17.56 -4.81
CA GLN A 214 34.06 -16.88 -3.82
C GLN A 214 33.43 -15.60 -4.35
N ILE A 215 34.11 -14.83 -5.19
CA ILE A 215 33.55 -13.55 -5.68
C ILE A 215 32.52 -13.78 -6.79
N LYS A 216 32.69 -14.83 -7.60
CA LYS A 216 31.67 -15.27 -8.55
C LYS A 216 30.43 -15.75 -7.79
N GLU A 217 30.61 -16.63 -6.80
CA GLU A 217 29.51 -17.11 -5.96
C GLU A 217 28.77 -15.98 -5.24
N LEU A 218 29.51 -15.02 -4.64
CA LEU A 218 28.91 -13.87 -3.97
C LEU A 218 28.17 -12.95 -4.95
N SER A 219 28.69 -12.77 -6.16
CA SER A 219 28.05 -11.97 -7.20
C SER A 219 26.79 -12.64 -7.74
N ASP A 220 26.81 -13.96 -7.93
CA ASP A 220 25.65 -14.76 -8.33
C ASP A 220 24.56 -14.73 -7.25
N ARG A 221 24.93 -14.92 -5.97
CA ARG A 221 24.00 -14.81 -4.83
C ARG A 221 23.44 -13.40 -4.66
N LEU A 222 24.23 -12.36 -4.93
CA LEU A 222 23.75 -10.98 -4.89
C LEU A 222 22.71 -10.74 -5.99
N ARG A 223 22.97 -11.24 -7.20
CA ARG A 223 22.05 -11.15 -8.33
C ARG A 223 20.74 -11.90 -8.07
N GLU A 224 20.82 -13.10 -7.52
CA GLU A 224 19.66 -13.91 -7.11
C GLU A 224 18.84 -13.16 -6.05
N SER A 225 19.49 -12.65 -4.99
CA SER A 225 18.82 -11.87 -3.94
C SER A 225 18.19 -10.57 -4.44
N GLN A 226 18.80 -9.92 -5.44
CA GLN A 226 18.20 -8.76 -6.11
C GLN A 226 16.96 -9.15 -6.90
N GLY A 227 16.99 -10.26 -7.64
CA GLY A 227 15.83 -10.79 -8.35
C GLY A 227 14.66 -11.11 -7.40
N GLU A 228 14.92 -11.77 -6.28
CA GLU A 228 13.91 -12.05 -5.25
C GLU A 228 13.30 -10.76 -4.66
N ARG A 229 14.11 -9.72 -4.45
CA ARG A 229 13.63 -8.41 -3.95
C ARG A 229 12.73 -7.73 -4.95
N ASP A 230 13.10 -7.75 -6.23
CA ASP A 230 12.30 -7.14 -7.29
C ASP A 230 10.96 -7.86 -7.44
N GLU A 231 10.95 -9.20 -7.41
CA GLU A 231 9.71 -9.99 -7.42
C GLU A 231 8.84 -9.70 -6.19
N CYS A 232 9.44 -9.60 -5.00
CA CYS A 232 8.71 -9.26 -3.78
C CYS A 232 8.13 -7.83 -3.83
N ARG A 233 8.85 -6.89 -4.45
CA ARG A 233 8.41 -5.50 -4.64
C ARG A 233 7.24 -5.43 -5.61
N GLU A 234 7.26 -6.19 -6.69
CA GLU A 234 6.15 -6.27 -7.65
C GLU A 234 4.89 -6.81 -6.99
N LYS A 235 5.00 -7.91 -6.23
CA LYS A 235 3.89 -8.47 -5.45
C LYS A 235 3.33 -7.48 -4.42
N PHE A 236 4.20 -6.69 -3.78
CA PHE A 236 3.78 -5.68 -2.82
C PHE A 236 3.01 -4.52 -3.47
N GLU A 237 3.46 -4.02 -4.61
CA GLU A 237 2.74 -2.96 -5.32
C GLU A 237 1.39 -3.44 -5.89
N ASP A 238 1.30 -4.68 -6.39
CA ASP A 238 0.02 -5.30 -6.79
C ASP A 238 -0.95 -5.43 -5.60
N ALA A 239 -0.47 -5.92 -4.45
CA ALA A 239 -1.28 -6.04 -3.24
C ALA A 239 -1.78 -4.66 -2.73
N LYS A 240 -0.93 -3.64 -2.79
CA LYS A 240 -1.26 -2.26 -2.42
C LYS A 240 -2.28 -1.64 -3.36
N GLN A 241 -2.20 -1.93 -4.65
CA GLN A 241 -3.20 -1.49 -5.63
C GLN A 241 -4.57 -2.12 -5.35
N LYS A 242 -4.61 -3.45 -5.15
CA LYS A 242 -5.84 -4.16 -4.75
C LYS A 242 -6.44 -3.64 -3.45
N PHE A 243 -5.61 -3.26 -2.48
CA PHE A 243 -6.07 -2.67 -1.23
C PHE A 243 -6.71 -1.29 -1.42
N ARG A 244 -6.14 -0.45 -2.29
CA ARG A 244 -6.72 0.86 -2.65
C ARG A 244 -8.06 0.74 -3.35
N GLU A 245 -8.19 -0.21 -4.28
CA GLU A 245 -9.44 -0.49 -4.98
C GLU A 245 -10.54 -0.92 -4.00
N ARG A 246 -10.21 -1.81 -3.06
CA ARG A 246 -11.16 -2.27 -2.03
C ARG A 246 -11.56 -1.16 -1.05
N LEU A 247 -10.63 -0.25 -0.71
CA LEU A 247 -10.93 0.94 0.08
C LEU A 247 -11.91 1.86 -0.65
N ALA A 248 -11.68 2.13 -1.94
CA ALA A 248 -12.56 2.96 -2.75
C ALA A 248 -13.97 2.35 -2.90
N GLU A 249 -14.07 1.02 -3.05
CA GLU A 249 -15.36 0.32 -3.05
C GLU A 249 -16.11 0.46 -1.72
N LEU A 250 -15.42 0.30 -0.59
CA LEU A 250 -15.99 0.47 0.74
C LEU A 250 -16.46 1.92 0.99
N GLU A 251 -15.69 2.91 0.57
CA GLU A 251 -16.06 4.32 0.67
C GLU A 251 -17.30 4.63 -0.19
N ALA A 252 -17.37 4.09 -1.41
CA ALA A 252 -18.53 4.23 -2.28
C ALA A 252 -19.78 3.59 -1.66
N GLN A 253 -19.67 2.40 -1.08
CA GLN A 253 -20.77 1.73 -0.37
C GLN A 253 -21.25 2.56 0.83
N GLN A 254 -20.34 3.07 1.66
CA GLN A 254 -20.71 3.92 2.80
C GLN A 254 -21.42 5.20 2.36
N GLN A 255 -21.01 5.82 1.25
CA GLN A 255 -21.69 7.00 0.71
C GLN A 255 -23.11 6.69 0.24
N ILE A 256 -23.32 5.52 -0.39
CA ILE A 256 -24.66 5.06 -0.79
C ILE A 256 -25.54 4.85 0.45
N GLU A 257 -25.04 4.15 1.47
CA GLU A 257 -25.78 3.93 2.72
C GLU A 257 -26.14 5.24 3.44
N LEU A 258 -25.21 6.19 3.49
CA LEU A 258 -25.45 7.53 4.05
C LEU A 258 -26.52 8.30 3.26
N ALA A 259 -26.48 8.24 1.92
CA ALA A 259 -27.48 8.88 1.07
C ALA A 259 -28.86 8.26 1.26
N GLU A 260 -28.94 6.93 1.35
CA GLU A 260 -30.19 6.22 1.65
C GLU A 260 -30.73 6.57 3.04
N ALA A 261 -29.88 6.57 4.07
CA ALA A 261 -30.27 6.93 5.43
C ALA A 261 -30.81 8.36 5.49
N LYS A 262 -30.16 9.29 4.80
CA LYS A 262 -30.62 10.68 4.69
C LYS A 262 -31.98 10.78 3.98
N ASN A 263 -32.17 10.07 2.87
CA ASN A 263 -33.46 10.03 2.18
C ASN A 263 -34.58 9.45 3.05
N ARG A 264 -34.30 8.39 3.83
CA ARG A 264 -35.27 7.81 4.78
C ARG A 264 -35.63 8.83 5.87
N TRP A 265 -34.63 9.53 6.42
CA TRP A 265 -34.84 10.57 7.43
C TRP A 265 -35.70 11.72 6.90
N ASP A 266 -35.40 12.21 5.70
CA ASP A 266 -36.17 13.29 5.05
C ASP A 266 -37.61 12.86 4.76
N GLN A 267 -37.81 11.61 4.35
CA GLN A 267 -39.14 11.05 4.15
C GLN A 267 -39.92 10.93 5.46
N GLN A 268 -39.27 10.51 6.54
CA GLN A 268 -39.87 10.45 7.87
C GLN A 268 -40.25 11.85 8.38
N GLN A 269 -39.36 12.83 8.28
CA GLN A 269 -39.65 14.24 8.60
C GLN A 269 -40.88 14.78 7.85
N ARG A 270 -41.04 14.43 6.57
CA ARG A 270 -42.21 14.83 5.79
C ARG A 270 -43.49 14.17 6.30
N ARG A 271 -43.43 12.88 6.64
CA ARG A 271 -44.56 12.14 7.24
C ARG A 271 -44.95 12.74 8.58
N ASP A 272 -43.99 12.96 9.47
CA ASP A 272 -44.23 13.53 10.80
C ASP A 272 -44.85 14.93 10.67
N LYS A 273 -44.32 15.80 9.79
CA LYS A 273 -44.92 17.12 9.52
C LYS A 273 -46.34 17.03 8.96
N SER A 274 -46.62 16.06 8.08
CA SER A 274 -47.98 15.85 7.56
C SER A 274 -48.94 15.35 8.63
N GLN A 275 -48.49 14.43 9.49
CA GLN A 275 -49.28 13.94 10.62
C GLN A 275 -49.55 15.04 11.63
N THR A 276 -48.55 15.86 11.96
CA THR A 276 -48.73 16.99 12.88
C THR A 276 -49.75 17.99 12.33
N LYS A 277 -49.71 18.28 11.02
CA LYS A 277 -50.71 19.15 10.38
C LYS A 277 -52.11 18.56 10.42
N GLU A 278 -52.23 17.25 10.23
CA GLU A 278 -53.52 16.56 10.31
C GLU A 278 -54.06 16.50 11.74
N GLU A 279 -53.20 16.25 12.74
CA GLU A 279 -53.57 16.32 14.16
C GLU A 279 -54.05 17.71 14.57
N VAL A 280 -53.37 18.77 14.10
CA VAL A 280 -53.82 20.15 14.35
C VAL A 280 -55.17 20.41 13.69
N ARG A 281 -55.37 19.99 12.43
CA ARG A 281 -56.69 20.11 11.77
C ARG A 281 -57.80 19.38 12.52
N LEU A 282 -57.54 18.14 12.93
CA LEU A 282 -58.51 17.35 13.70
C LEU A 282 -58.82 18.00 15.05
N ARG A 283 -57.83 18.58 15.73
CA ARG A 283 -58.05 19.34 16.96
C ARG A 283 -58.87 20.60 16.71
N ASP A 284 -58.55 21.39 15.69
CA ASP A 284 -59.30 22.60 15.34
C ASP A 284 -60.77 22.25 15.00
N GLU A 285 -61.00 21.13 14.31
CA GLU A 285 -62.34 20.63 13.99
C GLU A 285 -63.09 20.13 15.22
N GLN A 286 -62.41 19.42 16.14
CA GLN A 286 -62.97 19.02 17.43
C GLN A 286 -63.31 20.24 18.30
N ASP A 287 -62.43 21.25 18.36
CA ASP A 287 -62.66 22.47 19.12
C ASP A 287 -63.82 23.28 18.54
N SER A 288 -63.97 23.32 17.20
CA SER A 288 -65.12 23.92 16.54
C SER A 288 -66.42 23.19 16.87
N GLN A 289 -66.42 21.85 16.82
CA GLN A 289 -67.59 21.04 17.20
C GLN A 289 -67.94 21.21 18.68
N LEU A 290 -66.96 21.28 19.57
CA LEU A 290 -67.17 21.55 20.99
C LEU A 290 -67.71 22.97 21.23
N ALA A 291 -67.27 23.96 20.44
CA ALA A 291 -67.80 25.31 20.51
C ALA A 291 -69.28 25.36 20.07
N GLU A 292 -69.64 24.68 18.97
CA GLU A 292 -71.03 24.56 18.53
C GLU A 292 -71.91 23.85 19.57
N LEU A 293 -71.45 22.71 20.10
CA LEU A 293 -72.17 21.99 21.16
C LEU A 293 -72.33 22.82 22.44
N ARG A 294 -71.34 23.64 22.79
CA ARG A 294 -71.45 24.58 23.93
C ARG A 294 -72.49 25.65 23.67
N ASP A 295 -72.52 26.22 22.47
CA ASP A 295 -73.53 27.22 22.10
C ASP A 295 -74.94 26.63 22.12
N ASP A 296 -75.12 25.41 21.60
CA ASP A 296 -76.37 24.68 21.66
C ASP A 296 -76.78 24.30 23.10
N LEU A 297 -75.82 23.92 23.94
CA LEU A 297 -76.07 23.66 25.36
C LEU A 297 -76.53 24.94 26.08
N VAL A 298 -75.92 26.09 25.80
CA VAL A 298 -76.34 27.39 26.36
C VAL A 298 -77.77 27.71 25.92
N LYS A 299 -78.09 27.59 24.62
CA LYS A 299 -79.45 27.79 24.12
C LYS A 299 -80.46 26.85 24.79
N ALA A 300 -80.10 25.57 24.95
CA ALA A 300 -80.95 24.60 25.61
C ALA A 300 -81.14 24.92 27.11
N GLN A 301 -80.10 25.41 27.79
CA GLN A 301 -80.19 25.88 29.18
C GLN A 301 -81.07 27.12 29.31
N GLU A 302 -80.98 28.07 28.37
CA GLU A 302 -81.85 29.26 28.33
C GLU A 302 -83.31 28.87 28.10
N GLN A 303 -83.58 27.93 27.18
CA GLN A 303 -84.92 27.38 26.95
C GLN A 303 -85.44 26.62 28.18
N LEU A 304 -84.59 25.85 28.86
CA LEU A 304 -84.96 25.15 30.09
C LEU A 304 -85.26 26.15 31.21
N ALA A 305 -84.45 27.21 31.35
CA ALA A 305 -84.67 28.27 32.31
C ALA A 305 -86.00 28.99 32.04
N SER A 306 -86.28 29.37 30.79
CA SER A 306 -87.55 30.01 30.43
C SER A 306 -88.74 29.08 30.69
N SER A 307 -88.64 27.80 30.33
CA SER A 307 -89.70 26.83 30.58
C SER A 307 -89.90 26.58 32.08
N SER A 308 -88.83 26.52 32.87
CA SER A 308 -88.93 26.38 34.33
C SER A 308 -89.60 27.59 34.98
N GLN A 309 -89.31 28.80 34.49
CA GLN A 309 -89.97 30.03 34.93
C GLN A 309 -91.45 30.02 34.57
N GLU A 310 -91.82 29.62 33.35
CA GLU A 310 -93.22 29.44 32.95
C GLU A 310 -93.95 28.42 33.83
N LEU A 311 -93.26 27.32 34.19
CA LEU A 311 -93.80 26.27 35.05
C LEU A 311 -94.01 26.79 36.48
N GLU A 312 -93.07 27.57 37.01
CA GLU A 312 -93.20 28.21 38.33
C GLU A 312 -94.31 29.26 38.35
N GLU A 313 -94.46 30.07 37.30
CA GLU A 313 -95.59 30.98 37.12
C GLU A 313 -96.93 30.23 37.05
N ALA A 314 -96.97 29.11 36.32
CA ALA A 314 -98.14 28.25 36.23
C ALA A 314 -98.48 27.63 37.59
N ASP A 315 -97.48 27.21 38.36
CA ASP A 315 -97.67 26.62 39.68
C ASP A 315 -98.15 27.67 40.70
N GLN A 316 -97.61 28.89 40.65
CA GLN A 316 -98.13 30.03 41.42
C GLN A 316 -99.59 30.36 41.05
N ARG A 317 -99.95 30.31 39.75
CA ARG A 317 -101.34 30.47 39.29
C ARG A 317 -102.22 29.34 39.82
N MET A 318 -101.77 28.08 39.77
CA MET A 318 -102.49 26.94 40.33
C MET A 318 -102.69 27.09 41.83
N GLN A 319 -101.67 27.50 42.59
CA GLN A 319 -101.81 27.74 44.03
C GLN A 319 -102.81 28.86 44.34
N LYS A 320 -102.81 29.95 43.56
CA LYS A 320 -103.84 31.01 43.67
C LYS A 320 -105.24 30.47 43.38
N ILE A 321 -105.40 29.67 42.32
CA ILE A 321 -106.67 29.03 41.98
C ILE A 321 -107.09 28.04 43.07
N ALA A 322 -106.17 27.25 43.63
CA ALA A 322 -106.45 26.29 44.70
C ALA A 322 -106.91 27.03 45.97
N LYS A 323 -106.22 28.09 46.39
CA LYS A 323 -106.63 28.96 47.51
C LYS A 323 -108.01 29.59 47.27
N ARG A 324 -108.28 30.02 46.03
CA ARG A 324 -109.59 30.57 45.64
C ARG A 324 -110.68 29.50 45.67
N ASN A 325 -110.40 28.28 45.21
CA ASN A 325 -111.32 27.15 45.27
C ASN A 325 -111.60 26.69 46.70
N THR A 326 -110.60 26.71 47.59
CA THR A 326 -110.83 26.42 49.02
C THR A 326 -111.70 27.51 49.66
N ALA A 327 -111.46 28.79 49.35
CA ALA A 327 -112.28 29.89 49.82
C ALA A 327 -113.74 29.80 49.31
N LEU A 328 -113.93 29.50 48.02
CA LEU A 328 -115.25 29.29 47.43
C LEU A 328 -115.96 28.05 47.99
N ARG A 329 -115.22 27.00 48.37
CA ARG A 329 -115.78 25.83 49.07
C ARG A 329 -116.25 26.17 50.48
N THR A 330 -115.46 26.93 51.24
CA THR A 330 -115.87 27.39 52.58
C THR A 330 -117.06 28.34 52.50
N GLU A 331 -117.09 29.22 51.49
CA GLU A 331 -118.22 30.12 51.24
C GLU A 331 -119.48 29.35 50.83
N ASN A 332 -119.37 28.36 49.95
CA ASN A 332 -120.49 27.47 49.63
C ASN A 332 -120.99 26.66 50.84
N GLN A 333 -120.10 26.21 51.73
CA GLN A 333 -120.49 25.52 52.96
C GLN A 333 -121.23 26.46 53.92
N LEU A 334 -120.77 27.71 54.06
CA LEU A 334 -121.44 28.74 54.84
C LEU A 334 -122.83 29.08 54.26
N LEU A 335 -122.90 29.29 52.94
CA LEU A 335 -124.17 29.54 52.25
C LEU A 335 -125.15 28.37 52.39
N LYS A 336 -124.67 27.12 52.34
CA LYS A 336 -125.52 25.95 52.62
C LYS A 336 -126.00 25.90 54.07
N ALA A 337 -125.15 26.30 55.02
CA ALA A 337 -125.55 26.38 56.43
C ALA A 337 -126.59 27.49 56.65
N GLU A 338 -126.43 28.65 56.01
CA GLU A 338 -127.43 29.73 56.00
C GLU A 338 -128.72 29.29 55.31
N GLU A 339 -128.65 28.57 54.19
CA GLU A 339 -129.83 28.06 53.47
C GLU A 339 -130.61 27.05 54.33
N GLU A 340 -129.90 26.16 55.04
CA GLU A 340 -130.48 25.24 56.04
C GLU A 340 -131.12 25.99 57.21
N GLU A 341 -130.48 27.05 57.72
CA GLU A 341 -131.03 27.89 58.80
C GLU A 341 -132.26 28.66 58.33
N LEU A 342 -132.25 29.20 57.11
CA LEU A 342 -133.38 29.86 56.47
C LEU A 342 -134.52 28.88 56.22
N LYS A 343 -134.25 27.65 55.76
CA LYS A 343 -135.27 26.59 55.65
C LYS A 343 -135.88 26.23 56.99
N LYS A 344 -135.09 26.17 58.06
CA LYS A 344 -135.61 25.97 59.42
C LYS A 344 -136.50 27.13 59.83
N ARG A 345 -136.03 28.38 59.65
CA ARG A 345 -136.82 29.60 59.92
C ARG A 345 -138.12 29.62 59.14
N GLN A 346 -138.07 29.30 57.85
CA GLN A 346 -139.22 29.23 56.96
C GLN A 346 -140.20 28.16 57.41
N LYS A 347 -139.74 26.97 57.81
CA LYS A 347 -140.62 25.95 58.42
C LYS A 347 -141.27 26.41 59.73
N THR A 348 -140.55 27.13 60.59
CA THR A 348 -141.16 27.73 61.80
C THR A 348 -142.19 28.80 61.45
N LEU A 349 -141.90 29.65 60.48
CA LEU A 349 -142.83 30.68 59.99
C LEU A 349 -144.06 30.05 59.35
N ASP A 350 -143.91 29.02 58.52
CA ASP A 350 -145.03 28.29 57.93
C ASP A 350 -145.87 27.60 59.01
N ALA A 351 -145.25 27.06 60.06
CA ALA A 351 -145.96 26.50 61.21
C ALA A 351 -146.70 27.56 62.04
N GLU A 352 -146.13 28.76 62.18
CA GLU A 352 -146.79 29.91 62.82
C GLU A 352 -147.95 30.45 61.97
N ILE A 353 -147.77 30.56 60.66
CA ILE A 353 -148.83 30.95 59.71
C ILE A 353 -149.98 29.94 59.78
N LEU A 354 -149.69 28.63 59.76
CA LEU A 354 -150.71 27.60 59.87
C LEU A 354 -151.47 27.70 61.20
N LYS A 355 -150.76 28.02 62.29
CA LYS A 355 -151.36 28.23 63.62
C LYS A 355 -152.27 29.45 63.64
N VAL A 356 -151.86 30.54 62.98
CA VAL A 356 -152.66 31.77 62.82
C VAL A 356 -153.86 31.53 61.91
N GLU A 357 -153.71 30.76 60.83
CA GLU A 357 -154.81 30.37 59.94
C GLU A 357 -155.84 29.52 60.68
N VAL A 358 -155.42 28.55 61.49
CA VAL A 358 -156.33 27.76 62.35
C VAL A 358 -157.03 28.65 63.38
N GLN A 359 -156.32 29.62 63.99
CA GLN A 359 -156.93 30.59 64.91
C GLN A 359 -157.94 31.51 64.21
N LEU A 360 -157.65 31.95 62.97
CA LEU A 360 -158.57 32.73 62.14
C LEU A 360 -159.78 31.90 61.69
N GLN A 361 -159.61 30.61 61.43
CA GLN A 361 -160.69 29.69 61.08
C GLN A 361 -161.62 29.45 62.30
N MET A 362 -161.05 29.24 63.49
CA MET A 362 -161.83 29.20 64.74
C MET A 362 -162.56 30.51 65.02
N LEU A 363 -161.93 31.67 64.79
CA LEU A 363 -162.57 32.98 64.93
C LEU A 363 -163.71 33.15 63.91
N LYS A 364 -163.56 32.68 62.67
CA LYS A 364 -164.63 32.67 61.67
C LYS A 364 -165.79 31.75 62.09
N GLU A 365 -165.51 30.55 62.61
CA GLU A 365 -166.56 29.65 63.10
C GLU A 365 -167.30 30.20 64.33
N LEU A 366 -166.60 30.88 65.24
CA LEU A 366 -167.21 31.58 66.37
C LEU A 366 -168.08 32.77 65.93
N LEU A 367 -167.65 33.51 64.91
CA LEU A 367 -168.42 34.63 64.34
C LEU A 367 -169.65 34.18 63.55
N VAL A 368 -169.59 33.02 62.89
CA VAL A 368 -170.77 32.44 62.21
C VAL A 368 -171.78 31.92 63.25
N LYS A 369 -171.32 31.28 64.33
CA LYS A 369 -172.21 30.84 65.42
C LYS A 369 -172.86 31.98 66.20
N ALA A 370 -172.25 33.17 66.26
CA ALA A 370 -172.82 34.31 66.97
C ALA A 370 -173.88 35.08 66.15
N ARG A 371 -174.09 34.76 64.87
CA ARG A 371 -175.02 35.49 63.99
C ARG A 371 -176.36 34.77 63.73
N ASP A 372 -176.49 33.52 64.16
CA ASP A 372 -177.69 32.72 63.98
C ASP A 372 -178.64 32.73 65.21
N ASP A 373 -178.37 33.55 66.24
CA ASP A 373 -179.13 33.59 67.51
C ASP A 373 -179.73 34.97 67.90
N ASP A 374 -179.90 35.94 66.97
CA ASP A 374 -180.76 37.12 67.20
C ASP A 374 -181.39 37.70 65.91
#